data_AF-F6G502-F1
#
_entry.id   AF-F6G502-F1
#
_cell.length_a   1.000
_cell.length_b   1.000
_cell.length_c   1.000
_cell.angle_alpha   90.00
_cell.angle_beta   90.00
_cell.angle_gamma   90.00
#
_symmetry.space_group_name_H-M   'P 1'
#
loop_
_entity.id
_entity.type
_entity.pdbx_description
1 polymer ?
#
loop_
_entity_poly.entity_id
_entity_poly.type
_entity_poly.pdbx_seq_one_letter_code
_entity_poly.pdbx_strand_id
1 'polypeptide(L)' 'MLQQYAVRHRFGVLMANHGANTGGWSPIGRSAFWDEDGRCAAAADGLGPALVIANRTGVGWRGEVVSVG' A
#
# COMPACT_ATOMS: atom_id res chain seq x y z
N MET A 1 -1.70 -10.60 8.46
CA MET A 1 -1.81 -9.42 7.58
C MET A 1 -0.50 -8.65 7.63
N LEU A 2 -0.03 -8.06 6.52
CA LEU A 2 1.23 -7.29 6.45
C LEU A 2 1.26 -6.10 7.42
N GLN A 3 0.10 -5.50 7.73
CA GLN A 3 -0.08 -4.52 8.80
C GLN A 3 0.54 -4.95 10.15
N GLN A 4 0.40 -6.21 10.54
CA GLN A 4 0.92 -6.69 11.82
C GLN A 4 2.44 -6.88 11.82
N TYR A 5 3.06 -7.04 10.66
CA TYR A 5 4.51 -6.98 10.56
C TYR A 5 5.02 -5.56 10.85
N ALA A 6 4.29 -4.55 10.40
CA ALA A 6 4.62 -3.15 10.68
C ALA A 6 4.64 -2.88 12.19
N VAL A 7 3.57 -3.28 12.89
CA VAL A 7 3.47 -3.19 14.37
C VAL A 7 4.58 -3.98 15.07
N ARG A 8 4.77 -5.25 14.67
CA ARG A 8 5.71 -6.17 15.34
C ARG A 8 7.14 -5.68 15.24
N HIS A 9 7.53 -5.14 14.09
CA HIS A 9 8.92 -4.78 13.82
C HIS A 9 9.17 -3.27 13.86
N ARG A 10 8.12 -2.46 14.11
CA ARG A 10 8.19 -1.00 14.23
C ARG A 10 8.82 -0.32 13.02
N PHE A 11 8.49 -0.78 11.82
CA PHE A 11 8.86 -0.14 10.56
C PHE A 11 7.67 -0.03 9.62
N GLY A 12 7.74 0.91 8.68
CA GLY A 12 6.73 1.02 7.63
C GLY A 12 6.78 -0.17 6.67
N VAL A 13 5.61 -0.69 6.30
CA VAL A 13 5.48 -1.80 5.35
C VAL A 13 4.78 -1.31 4.10
N LEU A 14 5.47 -1.39 2.97
CA LEU A 14 4.89 -1.16 1.63
C LEU A 14 4.66 -2.50 0.94
N MET A 15 3.46 -2.69 0.40
CA MET A 15 3.11 -3.84 -0.42
C MET A 15 2.72 -3.36 -1.82
N ALA A 16 3.38 -3.94 -2.83
CA ALA A 16 2.98 -3.82 -4.21
C ALA A 16 2.33 -5.14 -4.64
N ASN A 17 1.08 -5.08 -5.09
CA ASN A 17 0.36 -6.22 -5.64
C ASN A 17 0.00 -5.98 -7.10
N HIS A 18 -0.20 -7.07 -7.83
CA HIS A 18 -0.57 -7.02 -9.22
C HIS A 18 -2.00 -6.47 -9.39
N GLY A 19 -2.17 -5.42 -10.19
CA GLY A 19 -3.46 -4.73 -10.39
C GLY A 19 -4.25 -5.19 -11.62
N ALA A 20 -3.77 -6.16 -12.39
CA ALA A 20 -4.43 -6.63 -13.61
C ALA A 20 -4.40 -8.16 -13.72
N ASN A 21 -5.26 -8.74 -14.56
CA ASN A 21 -5.23 -10.20 -14.77
C ASN A 21 -3.95 -10.61 -15.50
N THR A 22 -3.22 -11.59 -14.96
CA THR A 22 -2.04 -12.17 -15.60
C THR A 22 -2.00 -13.68 -15.39
N GLY A 23 -1.64 -14.44 -16.43
CA GLY A 23 -1.49 -15.89 -16.35
C GLY A 23 -2.74 -16.66 -15.90
N GLY A 24 -3.94 -16.15 -16.18
CA GLY A 24 -5.21 -16.77 -15.76
C GLY A 24 -5.64 -16.45 -14.32
N TRP A 25 -4.86 -15.66 -13.58
CA TRP A 25 -5.21 -15.21 -12.23
C TRP A 25 -5.90 -13.85 -12.26
N SER A 26 -6.93 -13.70 -11.43
CA SER A 26 -7.58 -12.40 -11.19
C SER A 26 -7.16 -11.88 -9.82
N PRO A 27 -6.10 -11.05 -9.74
CA PRO A 27 -5.68 -10.49 -8.48
C PRO A 27 -6.69 -9.45 -7.98
N ILE A 28 -6.60 -9.08 -6.72
CA ILE A 28 -7.45 -8.03 -6.14
C ILE A 28 -6.82 -6.62 -6.23
N GLY A 29 -5.56 -6.52 -6.68
CA GLY A 29 -4.78 -5.29 -6.59
C GLY A 29 -4.54 -4.89 -5.12
N ARG A 30 -4.87 -3.64 -4.77
CA ARG A 30 -4.77 -3.11 -3.39
C ARG A 30 -3.36 -3.07 -2.81
N SER A 31 -2.41 -2.62 -3.62
CA SER A 31 -1.13 -2.13 -3.09
C SER A 31 -1.39 -1.14 -1.95
N ALA A 32 -0.60 -1.18 -0.88
CA ALA A 32 -0.86 -0.39 0.32
C ALA A 32 0.40 -0.16 1.15
N PHE A 33 0.36 0.88 1.97
CA PHE A 33 1.38 1.23 2.95
C PHE A 33 0.78 1.32 4.36
N TRP A 34 1.44 0.68 5.31
CA TRP A 34 1.18 0.83 6.74
C TRP A 34 2.38 1.45 7.45
N ASP A 35 2.12 2.38 8.37
CA ASP A 35 3.15 2.95 9.24
C ASP A 35 3.62 1.97 10.32
N GLU A 36 4.62 2.39 11.10
CA GLU A 36 5.21 1.60 12.19
C GLU A 36 4.23 1.20 13.31
N ASP A 37 3.08 1.88 13.42
CA ASP A 37 2.01 1.55 14.36
C ASP A 37 0.90 0.70 13.69
N GLY A 38 1.11 0.31 12.42
CA GLY A 38 0.16 -0.44 11.62
C GLY A 38 -1.02 0.39 11.11
N ARG A 39 -0.97 1.72 11.12
CA ARG A 39 -2.03 2.54 10.50
C ARG A 39 -1.83 2.56 8.99
N CYS A 40 -2.91 2.30 8.26
CA CYS A 40 -2.88 2.37 6.80
C CYS A 40 -2.84 3.82 6.36
N ALA A 41 -1.71 4.27 5.79
CA ALA A 41 -1.58 5.66 5.33
C ALA A 41 -2.03 5.83 3.88
N ALA A 42 -1.85 4.81 3.03
CA ALA A 42 -2.30 4.80 1.64
C ALA A 42 -2.65 3.38 1.19
N ALA A 43 -3.73 3.24 0.42
CA ALA A 43 -4.10 1.98 -0.21
C ALA A 43 -4.81 2.24 -1.53
N ALA A 44 -4.39 1.58 -2.60
CA ALA A 44 -5.11 1.59 -3.86
C ALA A 44 -6.48 0.92 -3.71
N ASP A 45 -7.51 1.46 -4.36
CA ASP A 45 -8.90 0.98 -4.23
C ASP A 45 -9.06 -0.49 -4.67
N GLY A 46 -8.29 -0.91 -5.68
CA GLY A 46 -8.36 -2.26 -6.20
C GLY A 46 -7.51 -2.49 -7.44
N LEU A 47 -8.17 -2.97 -8.49
CA LEU A 47 -7.60 -3.23 -9.81
C LEU A 47 -7.23 -1.94 -10.54
N GLY A 48 -6.36 -2.08 -11.53
CA GLY A 48 -5.93 -1.02 -12.41
C GLY A 48 -4.53 -0.47 -12.07
N PRO A 49 -3.98 0.34 -12.98
CA PRO A 49 -2.73 1.05 -12.77
C PRO A 49 -2.89 2.14 -11.70
N ALA A 50 -2.09 2.05 -10.64
CA ALA A 50 -2.07 3.02 -9.56
C ALA A 50 -0.66 3.16 -8.99
N LEU A 51 -0.36 4.37 -8.50
CA LEU A 51 0.84 4.67 -7.74
C LEU A 51 0.45 4.93 -6.28
N VAL A 52 1.00 4.13 -5.37
CA VAL A 52 0.86 4.33 -3.91
C VAL A 52 2.11 5.01 -3.40
N ILE A 53 1.95 6.19 -2.82
CA ILE A 53 3.05 7.03 -2.33
C ILE A 53 2.91 7.16 -0.81
N ALA A 54 4.01 6.94 -0.10
CA ALA A 54 4.13 7.24 1.32
C ALA A 54 5.28 8.22 1.52
N ASN A 55 4.96 9.40 2.05
CA ASN A 55 5.94 10.45 2.33
C ASN A 55 6.12 10.61 3.85
N ARG A 56 7.35 10.46 4.35
CA ARG A 56 7.67 10.73 5.75
C ARG A 56 7.86 12.24 5.95
N THR A 57 7.10 12.80 6.87
CA THR A 57 7.20 14.21 7.28
C THR A 57 7.65 14.30 8.73
N GLY A 58 7.90 15.52 9.22
CA GLY A 58 8.22 15.76 10.62
C GLY A 58 7.09 15.40 11.60
N VAL A 59 5.85 15.26 11.13
CA VAL A 59 4.67 14.95 11.95
C VAL A 59 4.13 13.53 11.75
N GLY A 60 4.79 12.71 10.92
CA GLY A 60 4.38 11.34 10.61
C GLY A 60 4.33 11.05 9.11
N TRP A 61 3.60 10.00 8.73
CA TRP A 61 3.41 9.62 7.34
C TRP A 61 2.23 10.33 6.70
N ARG A 62 2.42 10.81 5.48
CA ARG A 62 1.35 11.22 4.58
C ARG A 62 1.27 10.23 3.42
N GLY A 63 0.11 9.64 3.23
CA GLY A 63 -0.16 8.75 2.11
C GLY A 63 -0.89 9.46 0.97
N GLU A 64 -0.61 9.03 -0.25
CA GLU A 64 -1.29 9.46 -1.47
C GLU A 64 -1.45 8.27 -2.42
N VAL A 65 -2.56 8.27 -3.17
CA VAL A 65 -2.81 7.30 -4.24
C VAL A 65 -3.14 8.07 -5.50
N VAL A 66 -2.39 7.80 -6.56
CA VAL A 66 -2.63 8.38 -7.89
C VAL A 66 -3.07 7.27 -8.83
N SER A 67 -4.26 7.40 -9.41
CA SER A 67 -4.68 6.52 -10.51
C SER A 67 -3.94 6.94 -11.77
N VAL A 68 -3.38 5.97 -12.50
CA VAL A 68 -2.60 6.24 -13.71
C VAL A 68 -3.38 5.73 -14.91
N GLY A 69 -4.38 6.50 -15.34
CA GLY A 69 -5.26 6.19 -16.46
C GLY A 69 -5.07 7.14 -17.63
#